data_AF-A0A8T4U6Y9-F1
#
_entry.id   AF-A0A8T4U6Y9-F1
#
_cell.length_a   1.000
_cell.length_b   1.000
_cell.length_c   1.000
_cell.angle_alpha   90.00
_cell.angle_beta   90.00
_cell.angle_gamma   90.00
#
_symmetry.space_group_name_H-M   'P 1'
#
loop_
_entity.id
_entity.type
_entity.pdbx_description
1 polymer ?
#
loop_
_entity_poly.entity_id
_entity_poly.type
_entity_poly.pdbx_seq_one_letter_code
_entity_poly.pdbx_strand_id
1 'polypeptide(L)'
;MNARLDEEKDVYTEEGREELKEEDAIDELEEGFLEGYENDLAECSYCHQVLVDEDFVESEIDGKIMRFCCNACYEEYIKKRK
;
A
#
# COMPACT_ATOMS: atom_id res chain seq x y z
N MET A 1 23.77 -35.90 15.78
CA MET A 1 23.57 -34.44 15.65
C MET A 1 24.67 -33.95 14.71
N ASN A 2 24.35 -33.72 13.44
CA ASN A 2 25.34 -33.31 12.44
C ASN A 2 25.45 -31.78 12.47
N ALA A 3 26.67 -31.30 12.71
CA ALA A 3 27.03 -29.90 12.75
C ALA A 3 26.91 -29.27 11.34
N ARG A 4 26.10 -28.22 11.24
CA ARG A 4 26.05 -27.32 10.09
C ARG A 4 27.01 -26.18 10.40
N LEU A 5 28.24 -26.27 9.89
CA LEU A 5 29.18 -25.14 9.85
C LEU A 5 28.79 -24.34 8.59
N ASP A 6 27.94 -23.35 8.79
CA ASP A 6 27.80 -22.22 7.87
C ASP A 6 29.09 -21.39 8.04
N GLU A 7 29.89 -21.26 6.97
CA GLU A 7 31.06 -20.38 6.93
C GLU A 7 30.58 -18.92 6.93
N GLU A 8 30.14 -18.41 8.08
CA GLU A 8 29.86 -17.00 8.28
C GLU A 8 31.18 -16.22 8.21
N LYS A 9 31.51 -15.67 7.03
CA LYS A 9 32.62 -14.72 6.88
C LYS A 9 32.40 -13.58 7.88
N ASP A 10 33.43 -13.23 8.64
CA ASP A 10 33.35 -12.21 9.69
C ASP A 10 33.11 -10.82 9.06
N VAL A 11 31.87 -10.34 9.19
CA VAL A 11 31.38 -9.05 8.69
C VAL A 11 32.13 -7.85 9.29
N TYR A 12 32.84 -8.04 10.40
CA TYR A 12 33.64 -6.99 11.04
C TYR A 12 35.05 -6.85 10.45
N THR A 13 35.40 -7.65 9.45
CA THR A 13 36.62 -7.47 8.65
C THR A 13 36.40 -6.49 7.51
N GLU A 14 37.47 -5.84 7.02
CA GLU A 14 37.36 -4.90 5.88
C GLU A 14 36.84 -5.61 4.62
N GLU A 15 37.32 -6.82 4.33
CA GLU A 15 36.87 -7.65 3.19
C GLU A 15 35.41 -8.08 3.33
N GLY A 16 34.97 -8.53 4.52
CA GLY A 16 33.58 -8.92 4.77
C GLY A 16 32.59 -7.75 4.71
N ARG A 17 33.05 -6.53 5.02
CA ARG A 17 32.25 -5.30 4.88
C ARG A 17 32.13 -4.83 3.44
N GLU A 18 33.13 -5.04 2.59
CA GLU A 18 33.07 -4.66 1.18
C GLU A 18 32.09 -5.54 0.40
N GLU A 19 32.09 -6.86 0.62
CA GLU A 19 31.15 -7.78 -0.04
C GLU A 19 29.67 -7.44 0.25
N LEU A 20 29.35 -6.97 1.47
CA LEU A 20 27.96 -6.61 1.85
C LEU A 20 27.47 -5.27 1.28
N LYS A 21 28.38 -4.41 0.82
CA LYS A 21 27.99 -3.11 0.23
C LYS A 21 27.58 -3.22 -1.23
N GLU A 22 28.06 -4.23 -1.95
CA GLU A 22 27.80 -4.37 -3.37
C GLU A 22 26.36 -4.86 -3.66
N GLU A 23 25.68 -5.45 -2.68
CA GLU A 23 24.29 -5.92 -2.78
C GLU A 23 23.27 -4.99 -2.10
N ASP A 24 23.69 -3.82 -1.59
CA ASP A 24 22.85 -2.85 -0.84
C ASP A 24 21.93 -2.00 -1.76
N ALA A 25 21.61 -2.52 -2.94
CA ALA A 25 20.62 -1.93 -3.83
C ALA A 25 19.24 -2.42 -3.40
N ILE A 26 18.44 -1.50 -2.85
CA ILE A 26 17.04 -1.75 -2.47
C ILE A 26 16.30 -2.27 -3.71
N ASP A 27 15.69 -3.45 -3.60
CA ASP A 27 14.89 -3.99 -4.69
C ASP A 27 13.52 -3.28 -4.80
N GLU A 28 12.82 -3.45 -5.92
CA GLU A 28 11.48 -2.84 -6.14
C GLU A 28 10.45 -3.27 -5.06
N LEU A 29 10.67 -4.41 -4.39
CA LEU A 29 9.80 -4.95 -3.35
C LEU A 29 10.06 -4.26 -1.99
N GLU A 30 11.32 -3.96 -1.68
CA GLU A 30 11.78 -3.24 -0.50
C GLU A 30 11.47 -1.73 -0.59
N GLU A 31 11.53 -1.13 -1.79
CA GLU A 31 11.01 0.23 -2.04
C GLU A 31 9.52 0.32 -1.68
N GLY A 32 8.71 -0.68 -2.09
CA GLY A 32 7.28 -0.74 -1.76
C GLY A 32 6.97 -0.91 -0.27
N PHE A 33 7.91 -1.45 0.51
CA PHE A 33 7.82 -1.52 1.96
C PHE A 33 8.13 -0.16 2.63
N LEU A 34 8.99 0.64 2.01
CA LEU A 34 9.43 1.95 2.50
C LEU A 34 8.42 3.07 2.21
N GLU A 35 7.74 3.02 1.06
CA GLU A 35 6.64 3.93 0.72
C GLU A 35 5.32 3.57 1.42
N GLY A 36 5.24 2.38 2.04
CA GLY A 36 4.07 1.94 2.79
C GLY A 36 2.87 1.73 1.89
N TYR A 37 2.92 0.69 1.03
CA TYR A 37 1.83 0.15 0.22
C TYR A 37 0.50 0.93 0.33
N GLU A 38 0.41 2.07 -0.38
CA GLU A 38 -0.84 2.77 -0.61
C GLU A 38 -1.68 1.82 -1.48
N ASN A 39 -2.42 0.90 -0.83
CA ASN A 39 -3.55 0.32 -1.52
C ASN A 39 -4.41 1.51 -1.94
N ASP A 40 -4.72 1.61 -3.23
CA ASP A 40 -5.81 2.43 -3.78
C ASP A 40 -7.15 1.93 -3.22
N LEU A 41 -7.31 2.02 -1.90
CA LEU A 41 -8.53 1.70 -1.19
C LEU A 41 -9.53 2.73 -1.62
N ALA A 42 -10.51 2.30 -2.41
CA ALA A 42 -11.62 3.16 -2.78
C ALA A 42 -12.31 3.66 -1.51
N GLU A 43 -12.42 4.98 -1.34
CA GLU A 43 -13.12 5.58 -0.20
C GLU A 43 -14.49 6.14 -0.62
N CYS A 44 -15.43 6.15 0.32
CA CYS A 44 -16.72 6.79 0.13
C CYS A 44 -16.53 8.31 0.01
N SER A 45 -16.96 8.90 -1.10
CA SER A 45 -16.80 10.34 -1.38
C SER A 45 -17.58 11.27 -0.44
N TYR A 46 -18.44 10.73 0.45
CA TYR A 46 -19.18 11.50 1.45
C TYR A 46 -18.65 11.34 2.88
N CYS A 47 -18.42 10.09 3.33
CA CYS A 47 -18.02 9.81 4.72
C CYS A 47 -16.55 9.38 4.87
N HIS A 48 -15.81 9.25 3.76
CA HIS A 48 -14.41 8.83 3.72
C HIS A 48 -14.12 7.46 4.35
N GLN A 49 -15.16 6.63 4.51
CA GLN A 49 -14.98 5.25 4.93
C GLN A 49 -14.39 4.45 3.77
N VAL A 50 -13.37 3.64 4.06
CA VAL A 50 -12.81 2.66 3.14
C VAL A 50 -13.89 1.68 2.69
N LEU A 51 -14.00 1.48 1.39
CA LEU A 51 -14.86 0.51 0.74
C LEU A 51 -14.07 -0.80 0.66
N VAL A 52 -14.29 -1.67 1.64
CA VAL A 52 -13.63 -2.98 1.75
C VAL A 52 -14.37 -4.06 0.96
N ASP A 53 -15.66 -3.84 0.68
CA ASP A 53 -16.55 -4.77 0.01
C ASP A 53 -16.98 -4.25 -1.37
N GLU A 54 -17.44 -5.15 -2.25
CA GLU A 54 -17.97 -4.80 -3.59
C GLU A 54 -19.35 -4.12 -3.53
N ASP A 55 -19.98 -4.05 -2.35
CA ASP A 55 -21.27 -3.40 -2.12
C ASP A 55 -21.11 -1.88 -1.94
N PHE A 56 -20.82 -1.18 -3.04
CA PHE A 56 -20.78 0.28 -3.09
C PHE A 56 -21.63 0.83 -4.24
N VAL A 57 -22.10 2.06 -4.06
CA VAL A 57 -22.83 2.81 -5.09
C VAL A 57 -21.84 3.63 -5.88
N GLU A 58 -21.73 3.38 -7.18
CA GLU A 58 -20.92 4.17 -8.10
C GLU A 58 -21.82 5.07 -8.96
N SER A 59 -21.46 6.36 -9.08
CA SER A 59 -22.20 7.33 -9.89
C SER A 59 -21.26 8.39 -10.46
N GLU A 60 -21.54 8.82 -11.69
CA GLU A 60 -20.85 9.97 -12.28
C GLU A 60 -21.44 11.28 -11.75
N ILE A 61 -20.59 12.13 -11.18
CA ILE A 61 -20.96 13.45 -10.65
C ILE A 61 -19.89 14.45 -11.10
N ASP A 62 -20.32 15.49 -11.82
CA ASP A 62 -19.43 16.52 -12.39
C ASP A 62 -18.29 15.96 -13.27
N GLY A 63 -18.61 14.91 -14.04
CA GLY A 63 -17.66 14.24 -14.95
C GLY A 63 -16.62 13.37 -14.23
N LYS A 64 -16.78 13.11 -12.93
CA LYS A 64 -15.94 12.21 -12.14
C LYS A 64 -16.76 11.03 -11.64
N ILE A 65 -16.18 9.84 -11.73
CA ILE A 65 -16.76 8.63 -11.13
C ILE A 65 -16.53 8.71 -9.63
N MET A 66 -17.61 8.79 -8.86
CA MET A 66 -17.60 8.84 -7.40
C MET A 66 -18.20 7.55 -6.83
N ARG A 67 -17.67 7.09 -5.69
CA ARG A 67 -18.13 5.87 -5.01
C ARG A 67 -18.64 6.19 -3.61
N PHE A 68 -19.66 5.47 -3.18
CA PHE A 68 -20.33 5.68 -1.90
C PHE A 68 -20.60 4.36 -1.19
N CYS A 69 -20.42 4.33 0.13
CA CYS A 69 -20.69 3.12 0.92
C CYS A 69 -22.18 2.75 0.99
N CYS A 70 -23.09 3.68 0.68
CA CYS A 70 -24.53 3.41 0.65
C CYS A 70 -25.31 4.49 -0.12
N ASN A 71 -26.55 4.17 -0.49
CA ASN A 71 -27.46 5.12 -1.14
C ASN A 71 -27.70 6.39 -0.31
N ALA A 72 -27.74 6.29 1.02
CA ALA A 72 -27.92 7.46 1.89
C ALA A 72 -26.76 8.46 1.77
N CYS A 73 -25.52 7.96 1.68
CA CYS A 73 -24.34 8.81 1.47
C CYS A 73 -24.39 9.50 0.10
N TYR A 74 -24.81 8.78 -0.94
CA TYR A 74 -25.03 9.34 -2.27
C TYR A 74 -26.08 10.46 -2.26
N GLU A 75 -27.26 10.21 -1.66
CA GLU A 75 -28.34 11.19 -1.61
C GLU A 75 -27.93 12.47 -0.86
N GLU A 76 -27.27 12.33 0.29
CA GLU A 76 -26.78 13.48 1.07
C GLU A 76 -25.70 14.26 0.31
N TYR A 77 -24.84 13.56 -0.43
CA TYR A 77 -23.83 14.19 -1.28
C TYR A 77 -24.46 15.03 -2.40
N ILE A 78 -25.46 14.48 -3.09
CA ILE A 78 -26.20 15.18 -4.16
C ILE A 78 -27.00 16.36 -3.60
N LYS A 79 -27.66 16.19 -2.45
CA LYS A 79 -28.42 17.28 -1.80
C LYS A 79 -27.53 18.47 -1.45
N LYS A 80 -26.30 18.23 -0.98
CA LYS A 80 -25.34 19.31 -0.67
C LYS A 80 -24.80 20.04 -1.90
N ARG A 81 -24.89 19.44 -3.10
CA ARG A 81 -24.45 20.04 -4.37
C ARG A 81 -25.57 20.74 -5.16
N LYS A 82 -26.82 20.64 -4.72
CA LYS A 82 -27.98 21.34 -5.29
C LYS A 82 -28.16 22.72 -4.67
#